data_AF-A0A2H6GJB8-F1
#
_entry.id   AF-A0A2H6GJB8-F1
#
_cell.length_a   1.000
_cell.length_b   1.000
_cell.length_c   1.000
_cell.angle_alpha   90.00
_cell.angle_beta   90.00
_cell.angle_gamma   90.00
#
_symmetry.space_group_name_H-M   'P 1'
#
loop_
_entity.id
_entity.type
_entity.pdbx_description
1 polymer ?
#
loop_
_entity_poly.entity_id
_entity_poly.type
_entity_poly.pdbx_seq_one_letter_code
_entity_poly.pdbx_strand_id
1 'polypeptide(L)'
;MGRLEPAMREGEISVGTMILVRHLKPTPPGLKVTAVVKLREVSGRKYLFDALVYDDIEKVGEGSIERAIIDKDRFERTLAEKMSPENQG
;
A
#
# COMPACT_ATOMS: atom_id res chain seq x y z
N MET A 1 7.84 -10.91 -8.39
CA MET A 1 6.75 -9.93 -8.20
C MET A 1 6.87 -9.40 -6.77
N GLY A 2 6.88 -8.08 -6.55
CA GLY A 2 7.17 -7.47 -5.24
C GLY A 2 6.19 -7.93 -4.17
N ARG A 3 6.63 -8.85 -3.31
CA ARG A 3 5.87 -9.44 -2.21
C ARG A 3 6.56 -9.04 -0.92
N LEU A 4 5.81 -8.51 0.04
CA LEU A 4 6.35 -8.13 1.34
C LEU A 4 6.46 -9.31 2.29
N GLU A 5 5.63 -10.33 2.08
CA GLU A 5 5.49 -11.51 2.92
C GLU A 5 6.83 -12.19 3.25
N PRO A 6 7.80 -12.35 2.30
CA PRO A 6 9.10 -12.93 2.63
C PRO A 6 9.95 -12.11 3.60
N ALA A 7 9.68 -10.81 3.73
CA ALA A 7 10.41 -9.90 4.61
C ALA A 7 9.75 -9.71 5.99
N MET A 8 8.58 -10.32 6.21
CA MET A 8 7.78 -10.17 7.42
C MET A 8 7.97 -11.35 8.36
N ARG A 9 7.97 -11.07 9.66
CA ARG A 9 7.96 -12.09 10.71
C ARG A 9 6.54 -12.37 11.18
N GLU A 10 6.36 -13.46 11.92
CA GLU A 10 5.11 -13.72 12.64
C GLU A 10 4.79 -12.53 13.56
N GLY A 11 3.51 -12.14 13.63
CA GLY A 11 3.05 -10.96 14.37
C GLY A 11 3.31 -9.61 13.69
N GLU A 12 3.91 -9.58 12.50
CA GLU A 12 4.10 -8.35 11.74
C GLU A 12 3.03 -8.15 10.66
N ILE A 13 2.63 -6.90 10.45
CA ILE A 13 1.74 -6.48 9.35
C ILE A 13 2.43 -5.37 8.54
N SER A 14 1.89 -5.04 7.37
CA SER A 14 2.32 -3.85 6.62
C SER A 14 1.20 -2.83 6.52
N VAL A 15 1.56 -1.55 6.64
CA VAL A 15 0.65 -0.42 6.48
C VAL A 15 1.18 0.52 5.40
N GLY A 16 0.28 1.19 4.68
CA GLY A 16 0.67 2.24 3.74
C GLY A 16 1.02 3.52 4.48
N THR A 17 2.15 4.14 4.16
CA THR A 17 2.61 5.40 4.77
C THR A 17 2.61 6.57 3.80
N MET A 18 2.69 6.30 2.49
CA MET A 18 2.61 7.29 1.43
C MET A 18 2.07 6.64 0.16
N ILE A 19 1.25 7.39 -0.59
CA ILE A 19 0.83 7.00 -1.94
C ILE A 19 0.93 8.22 -2.87
N LEU A 20 1.45 8.00 -4.07
CA LEU A 20 1.46 8.95 -5.17
C LEU A 20 0.83 8.29 -6.39
N VAL A 21 -0.17 8.95 -6.99
CA VAL A 21 -0.91 8.40 -8.14
C VAL A 21 -1.03 9.45 -9.23
N ARG A 22 -0.82 9.03 -10.47
CA ARG A 22 -1.19 9.76 -11.68
C ARG A 22 -2.25 8.94 -12.40
N HIS A 23 -3.46 9.48 -12.46
CA HIS A 23 -4.54 8.92 -13.27
C HIS A 23 -4.43 9.52 -14.67
N LEU A 24 -4.14 8.67 -15.65
CA LEU A 24 -3.80 9.11 -17.00
C LEU A 24 -5.01 9.09 -17.92
N LYS A 25 -5.86 8.06 -17.79
CA LYS A 25 -7.02 7.83 -18.66
C LYS A 25 -8.12 7.08 -17.91
N PRO A 26 -9.41 7.32 -18.24
CA PRO A 26 -10.53 6.64 -17.59
C PRO A 26 -10.64 5.18 -18.05
N THR A 27 -11.12 4.31 -17.15
CA THR A 27 -11.48 2.91 -17.46
C THR A 27 -13.01 2.74 -17.36
N PRO A 28 -13.70 2.38 -18.46
CA PRO A 28 -15.13 2.06 -18.41
C PRO A 28 -15.45 0.84 -17.53
N PRO A 29 -16.66 0.77 -16.93
CA PRO A 29 -17.11 -0.41 -16.20
C PRO A 29 -17.08 -1.68 -17.08
N GLY A 30 -16.65 -2.79 -16.49
CA GLY A 30 -16.57 -4.09 -17.16
C GLY A 30 -15.19 -4.45 -17.71
N LEU A 31 -14.27 -3.48 -17.86
CA LEU A 31 -12.87 -3.78 -18.20
C LEU A 31 -12.09 -4.24 -16.97
N LYS A 32 -11.13 -5.15 -17.19
CA LYS A 32 -10.24 -5.62 -16.13
C LYS A 32 -9.08 -4.65 -15.97
N VAL A 33 -8.82 -4.24 -14.73
CA VAL A 33 -7.64 -3.44 -14.37
C VAL A 33 -6.54 -4.35 -13.83
N THR A 34 -5.34 -4.22 -14.36
CA THR A 34 -4.13 -4.92 -13.93
C THR A 34 -3.08 -3.93 -13.46
N ALA A 35 -2.65 -4.08 -12.20
CA ALA A 35 -1.52 -3.34 -11.65
C ALA A 35 -0.27 -4.22 -11.63
N VAL A 36 0.80 -3.75 -12.27
CA VAL A 36 2.11 -4.38 -12.24
C VAL A 36 3.00 -3.61 -11.27
N VAL A 37 3.42 -4.28 -10.20
CA VAL A 37 4.15 -3.65 -9.09
C VAL A 37 5.58 -4.16 -9.00
N LYS A 38 6.54 -3.25 -8.83
CA LYS A 38 7.96 -3.55 -8.62
C LYS A 38 8.47 -2.85 -7.35
N LEU A 39 9.31 -3.55 -6.58
CA LEU A 39 10.02 -2.94 -5.47
C LEU A 39 11.09 -2.00 -6.02
N ARG A 40 11.03 -0.72 -5.63
CA ARG A 40 11.99 0.31 -6.02
C ARG A 40 13.11 0.44 -4.98
N GLU A 41 12.75 0.51 -3.70
CA GLU A 41 13.70 0.81 -2.62
C GLU A 41 13.29 0.12 -1.31
N VAL A 42 14.29 -0.26 -0.52
CA VAL A 42 14.13 -0.70 0.88
C VAL A 42 14.97 0.18 1.78
N SER A 43 14.34 0.83 2.75
CA SER A 43 14.99 1.67 3.76
C SER A 43 14.53 1.21 5.16
N GLY A 44 15.33 0.34 5.78
CA GLY A 44 14.98 -0.29 7.05
C GLY A 44 13.70 -1.10 6.95
N ARG A 45 12.63 -0.65 7.63
CA ARG A 45 11.30 -1.29 7.60
C ARG A 45 10.35 -0.71 6.54
N LYS A 46 10.81 0.27 5.74
CA LYS A 46 10.04 0.92 4.69
C LYS A 46 10.41 0.38 3.32
N TYR A 47 9.40 0.17 2.49
CA TYR A 47 9.50 -0.43 1.18
C TYR A 47 8.73 0.45 0.21
N LEU A 48 9.44 1.03 -0.76
CA LEU A 48 8.85 1.85 -1.80
C LEU A 48 8.64 1.00 -3.04
N PHE A 49 7.41 0.98 -3.54
CA PHE A 49 7.04 0.24 -4.74
C PHE A 49 6.58 1.19 -5.83
N ASP A 50 6.80 0.77 -7.07
CA ASP A 50 6.24 1.39 -8.27
C ASP A 50 5.17 0.53 -8.89
N ALA A 51 4.10 1.18 -9.32
CA ALA A 51 2.98 0.56 -9.99
C ALA A 51 2.79 1.18 -11.38
N LEU A 52 2.64 0.31 -12.38
CA LEU A 52 2.06 0.64 -13.66
C LEU A 52 0.67 0.00 -13.72
N VAL A 53 -0.34 0.76 -14.10
CA VAL A 53 -1.74 0.33 -14.10
C VAL A 53 -2.28 0.38 -15.52
N TYR A 54 -2.81 -0.74 -15.97
CA TYR A 54 -3.40 -0.93 -17.29
C TYR A 54 -4.84 -1.42 -17.14
N ASP A 55 -5.71 -1.03 -18.05
CA ASP A 55 -6.90 -1.83 -18.35
C ASP A 55 -6.62 -2.78 -19.53
N ASP A 56 -7.65 -3.45 -20.06
CA ASP A 56 -7.50 -4.36 -21.20
C ASP A 56 -7.13 -3.66 -22.52
N ILE A 57 -7.16 -2.32 -22.55
CA ILE A 57 -6.91 -1.51 -23.74
C ILE A 57 -5.56 -0.81 -23.63
N GLU A 58 -5.31 -0.10 -22.52
CA GLU A 58 -4.15 0.77 -22.41
C GLU A 58 -3.70 1.07 -20.97
N LYS A 59 -2.60 1.84 -20.85
CA LYS A 59 -2.12 2.33 -19.56
C LYS A 59 -3.03 3.44 -19.07
N VAL A 60 -3.67 3.21 -17.93
CA VAL A 60 -4.64 4.12 -17.32
C VAL A 60 -4.09 4.83 -16.10
N GLY A 61 -3.02 4.32 -15.51
CA GLY A 61 -2.40 4.95 -14.35
C GLY A 61 -0.96 4.52 -14.09
N GLU A 62 -0.34 5.26 -13.19
CA GLU A 62 0.96 4.95 -12.63
C GLU A 62 1.10 5.58 -11.24
N GLY A 63 2.04 5.09 -10.46
CA GLY A 63 2.28 5.65 -9.15
C GLY A 63 3.33 4.92 -8.34
N SER A 64 3.48 5.37 -7.10
CA SER A 64 4.31 4.71 -6.11
C SER A 64 3.56 4.59 -4.79
N ILE A 65 3.85 3.52 -4.04
CA ILE A 65 3.32 3.32 -2.68
C ILE A 65 4.47 2.96 -1.73
N GLU A 66 4.58 3.69 -0.63
CA GLU A 66 5.44 3.31 0.50
C GLU A 66 4.62 2.44 1.45
N ARG A 67 5.18 1.29 1.81
CA ARG A 67 4.66 0.42 2.87
C ARG A 67 5.70 0.26 3.96
N ALA A 68 5.26 0.32 5.21
CA ALA A 68 6.10 0.03 6.37
C ALA A 68 5.65 -1.28 7.02
N ILE A 69 6.60 -2.14 7.37
CA ILE A 69 6.36 -3.33 8.21
C ILE A 69 6.38 -2.91 9.67
N ILE A 70 5.33 -3.25 10.42
CA ILE A 70 5.12 -2.87 11.82
C ILE A 70 4.66 -4.06 12.67
N ASP A 71 4.83 -3.96 13.98
CA ASP A 71 4.28 -4.89 14.96
C ASP A 71 2.76 -4.72 15.06
N LYS A 72 2.01 -5.81 14.91
CA LYS A 72 0.54 -5.81 14.87
C LYS A 72 -0.06 -5.40 16.22
N ASP A 73 0.39 -6.00 17.31
CA ASP A 73 -0.18 -5.78 18.64
C ASP A 73 0.03 -4.34 19.11
N ARG A 74 1.21 -3.76 18.82
CA ARG A 74 1.48 -2.35 19.07
C ARG A 74 0.54 -1.44 18.28
N PHE A 75 0.31 -1.76 17.01
CA PHE A 75 -0.60 -0.98 16.16
C PHE A 75 -2.04 -1.04 16.68
N GLU A 76 -2.52 -2.22 17.06
CA GLU A 76 -3.87 -2.41 17.61
C GLU A 76 -4.07 -1.67 18.93
N ARG A 77 -3.07 -1.66 19.82
CA ARG A 77 -3.10 -0.84 21.05
C ARG A 77 -3.23 0.65 20.75
N THR A 78 -2.40 1.17 19.84
CA THR A 78 -2.48 2.59 19.43
C THR A 78 -3.84 2.93 18.81
N LEU A 79 -4.44 2.01 18.03
CA LEU A 79 -5.79 2.21 17.50
C LEU A 79 -6.84 2.26 18.62
N ALA A 80 -6.79 1.35 19.58
CA ALA A 80 -7.73 1.32 20.70
C ALA A 80 -7.65 2.59 21.57
N GLU A 81 -6.44 3.06 21.87
CA GLU A 81 -6.21 4.33 22.59
C GLU A 81 -6.81 5.52 21.83
N LYS A 82 -6.62 5.55 20.50
CA LYS A 82 -7.17 6.62 19.65
C LYS A 82 -8.69 6.61 19.58
N MET A 83 -9.30 5.44 19.65
CA MET A 83 -10.76 5.28 19.66
C MET A 83 -11.37 5.50 21.05
N SER A 84 -10.60 5.85 22.07
CA SER A 84 -11.17 6.12 23.39
C SER A 84 -12.21 7.26 23.32
N PRO A 85 -13.29 7.20 24.12
CA PRO A 85 -14.30 8.26 24.15
C PRO A 85 -13.73 9.64 24.49
N GLU A 86 -12.64 9.69 25.25
CA GLU A 86 -11.92 10.92 25.64
C GLU A 86 -11.29 11.66 24.45
N ASN A 87 -11.06 10.94 23.33
CA ASN A 87 -10.47 11.47 22.11
C ASN A 87 -11.50 11.76 21.00
N GLN A 88 -12.79 11.49 21.25
CA GLN A 88 -13.90 11.73 20.33
C GLN A 88 -14.69 12.94 20.80
N GLY A 89 -14.14 14.14 20.55
CA GLY A 89 -14.82 15.41 20.79
C GLY A 89 -16.03 15.64 19.90
#